data_AF-A0A2I0ALM2-F1
#
_entry.id   AF-A0A2I0ALM2-F1
#
_cell.length_a   1.000
_cell.length_b   1.000
_cell.length_c   1.000
_cell.angle_alpha   90.00
_cell.angle_beta   90.00
_cell.angle_gamma   90.00
#
_symmetry.space_group_name_H-M   'P 1'
#
loop_
_entity.id
_entity.type
_entity.pdbx_description
1 polymer ?
#
loop_
_entity_poly.entity_id
_entity_poly.type
_entity_poly.pdbx_seq_one_letter_code
_entity_poly.pdbx_strand_id
1 'polypeptide(L)'
;MASFLLPSSLALLFLIVAAGARQAALRPPAETNTMDLKDEVTFEVVDGLAKFAVDKVNQERESDYEKANGQKMPPKDNFLYQKPLSAEVETTEGDQMSIKLTVQVLTDANTAYSSIDAVLKGNNYSEVDLATWKKH
;
A
#
# COMPACT_ATOMS: atom_id res chain seq x y z
N MET A 1 3.36 -80.61 12.63
CA MET A 1 3.05 -79.42 13.46
C MET A 1 3.62 -78.22 12.74
N ALA A 2 2.77 -77.45 12.06
CA ALA A 2 3.18 -76.25 11.32
C ALA A 2 2.57 -75.03 12.02
N SER A 3 3.45 -74.15 12.48
CA SER A 3 3.11 -72.89 13.11
C SER A 3 2.51 -71.91 12.10
N PHE A 4 1.55 -71.15 12.59
CA PHE A 4 0.95 -69.95 12.00
C PHE A 4 1.99 -68.95 11.48
N LEU A 5 1.62 -68.13 10.49
CA LEU A 5 1.56 -66.66 10.63
C LEU A 5 0.97 -66.02 9.36
N LEU A 6 0.04 -65.09 9.60
CA LEU A 6 -0.76 -64.34 8.62
C LEU A 6 0.10 -63.44 7.70
N PRO A 7 -0.39 -63.09 6.50
CA PRO A 7 0.32 -62.22 5.58
C PRO A 7 0.41 -60.78 6.13
N SER A 8 1.65 -60.37 6.35
CA SER A 8 2.10 -59.00 6.66
C SER A 8 1.93 -58.09 5.45
N SER A 9 0.69 -57.68 5.16
CA SER A 9 0.35 -56.69 4.10
C SER A 9 0.23 -55.26 4.62
N LEU A 10 0.96 -54.89 5.69
CA LEU A 10 0.88 -53.58 6.34
C LEU A 10 2.25 -52.96 6.62
N ALA A 11 3.18 -53.08 5.67
CA ALA A 11 4.49 -52.44 5.72
C ALA A 11 4.78 -51.67 4.43
N LEU A 12 3.99 -50.64 4.17
CA LEU A 12 4.29 -49.62 3.17
C LEU A 12 3.86 -48.25 3.72
N LEU A 13 4.39 -47.94 4.90
CA LEU A 13 4.31 -46.61 5.49
C LEU A 13 5.55 -45.84 5.03
N PHE A 14 5.27 -44.91 4.14
CA PHE A 14 6.14 -44.06 3.36
C PHE A 14 7.46 -43.63 4.04
N LEU A 15 8.52 -43.98 3.31
CA LEU A 15 9.88 -43.51 3.41
C LEU A 15 9.92 -42.05 2.90
N ILE A 16 9.80 -41.05 3.78
CA ILE A 16 10.22 -39.67 3.49
C ILE A 16 10.97 -39.13 4.70
N VAL A 17 12.23 -39.54 4.84
CA VAL A 17 13.25 -38.71 5.48
C VAL A 17 13.92 -37.94 4.36
N ALA A 18 13.43 -36.73 4.10
CA ALA A 18 14.19 -35.72 3.39
C ALA A 18 14.21 -34.48 4.30
N ALA A 19 15.37 -34.25 4.87
CA ALA A 19 15.73 -33.01 5.52
C ALA A 19 15.42 -31.83 4.58
N GLY A 20 14.34 -31.12 4.89
CA GLY A 20 13.93 -29.86 4.26
C GLY A 20 13.97 -28.71 5.25
N ALA A 21 14.90 -28.72 6.20
CA ALA A 21 15.36 -27.48 6.78
C ALA A 21 16.17 -26.76 5.70
N ARG A 22 15.89 -25.47 5.50
CA ARG A 22 16.54 -24.51 4.59
C ARG A 22 15.93 -24.44 3.19
N GLN A 23 14.88 -23.63 3.09
CA GLN A 23 14.87 -22.42 2.26
C GLN A 23 13.55 -21.71 2.50
N ALA A 24 13.42 -21.09 3.69
CA ALA A 24 12.86 -19.73 3.69
C ALA A 24 13.87 -18.94 2.85
N ALA A 25 13.63 -18.92 1.55
CA ALA A 25 14.43 -18.13 0.62
C ALA A 25 14.53 -16.75 1.25
N LEU A 26 15.78 -16.35 1.45
CA LEU A 26 16.20 -15.00 1.79
C LEU A 26 15.53 -14.07 0.77
N ARG A 27 14.28 -13.67 1.03
CA ARG A 27 13.69 -12.53 0.35
C ARG A 27 14.59 -11.36 0.75
N PRO A 28 15.22 -10.67 -0.21
CA PRO A 28 15.88 -9.42 0.13
C PRO A 28 14.87 -8.57 0.89
N PRO A 29 15.26 -7.92 1.99
CA PRO A 29 14.37 -6.98 2.66
C PRO A 29 13.92 -5.98 1.60
N ALA A 30 12.60 -5.73 1.51
CA ALA A 30 12.08 -4.67 0.65
C ALA A 30 12.91 -3.41 0.93
N GLU A 31 13.52 -2.84 -0.10
CA GLU A 31 14.31 -1.63 0.05
C GLU A 31 13.32 -0.48 0.28
N THR A 32 13.17 -0.10 1.54
CA THR A 32 12.42 1.08 1.94
C THR A 32 13.32 2.30 1.81
N ASN A 33 13.03 3.16 0.82
CA ASN A 33 13.69 4.45 0.67
C ASN A 33 12.80 5.53 1.28
N THR A 34 13.13 5.95 2.50
CA THR A 34 12.51 7.10 3.15
C THR A 34 13.25 8.36 2.70
N MET A 35 12.54 9.30 2.06
CA MET A 35 13.12 10.56 1.60
C MET A 35 12.62 11.72 2.46
N ASP A 36 13.52 12.34 3.22
CA ASP A 36 13.29 13.66 3.82
C ASP A 36 13.41 14.74 2.72
N LEU A 37 12.32 15.48 2.49
CA LEU A 37 12.10 16.35 1.33
C LEU A 37 12.92 17.66 1.31
N LYS A 38 14.17 17.62 1.76
CA LYS A 38 15.05 18.80 1.81
C LYS A 38 15.70 19.17 0.46
N ASP A 39 15.60 18.32 -0.57
CA ASP A 39 16.23 18.51 -1.89
C ASP A 39 15.22 18.84 -3.01
N GLU A 40 15.53 19.85 -3.84
CA GLU A 40 14.60 20.50 -4.78
C GLU A 40 14.17 19.66 -6.01
N VAL A 41 15.02 18.77 -6.54
CA VAL A 41 14.70 18.04 -7.79
C VAL A 41 13.70 16.90 -7.55
N THR A 42 13.79 16.24 -6.39
CA THR A 42 12.86 15.19 -5.98
C THR A 42 11.54 15.76 -5.46
N PHE A 43 11.55 17.03 -5.05
CA PHE A 43 10.39 17.72 -4.51
C PHE A 43 9.26 17.87 -5.53
N GLU A 44 9.55 18.17 -6.81
CA GLU A 44 8.51 18.40 -7.83
C GLU A 44 7.70 17.12 -8.15
N VAL A 45 8.38 15.96 -8.21
CA VAL A 45 7.70 14.67 -8.42
C VAL A 45 6.83 14.32 -7.22
N VAL A 46 7.34 14.52 -6.00
CA VAL A 46 6.59 14.28 -4.76
C VAL A 46 5.41 15.24 -4.63
N ASP A 47 5.58 16.51 -5.01
CA ASP A 47 4.53 17.52 -5.04
C ASP A 47 3.39 17.12 -6.00
N GLY A 48 3.73 16.65 -7.20
CA GLY A 48 2.77 16.12 -8.17
C GLY A 48 2.01 14.90 -7.66
N LEU A 49 2.71 13.93 -7.06
CA LEU A 49 2.09 12.75 -6.46
C LEU A 49 1.20 13.10 -5.27
N ALA A 50 1.59 14.08 -4.46
CA ALA A 50 0.82 14.55 -3.32
C ALA A 50 -0.47 15.28 -3.75
N LYS A 51 -0.41 16.10 -4.82
CA LYS A 51 -1.61 16.69 -5.45
C LYS A 51 -2.56 15.61 -5.96
N PHE A 52 -2.02 14.66 -6.71
CA PHE A 52 -2.78 13.52 -7.21
C PHE A 52 -3.46 12.72 -6.08
N ALA A 53 -2.74 12.48 -4.98
CA ALA A 53 -3.29 11.81 -3.81
C ALA A 53 -4.48 12.56 -3.20
N VAL A 54 -4.37 13.89 -3.04
CA VAL A 54 -5.48 14.73 -2.54
C VAL A 54 -6.69 14.68 -3.48
N ASP A 55 -6.46 14.75 -4.79
CA ASP A 55 -7.53 14.67 -5.79
C ASP A 55 -8.27 13.33 -5.72
N LYS A 56 -7.53 12.21 -5.62
CA LYS A 56 -8.11 10.87 -5.47
C LYS A 56 -8.89 10.71 -4.17
N VAL A 57 -8.36 11.22 -3.06
CA VAL A 57 -9.06 11.23 -1.77
C VAL A 57 -10.38 12.01 -1.87
N ASN A 58 -10.37 13.17 -2.54
CA ASN A 58 -11.59 13.94 -2.75
C ASN A 58 -12.61 13.20 -3.64
N GLN A 59 -12.15 12.53 -4.70
CA GLN A 59 -13.03 11.70 -5.55
C GLN A 59 -13.66 10.55 -4.76
N GLU A 60 -12.90 9.85 -3.93
CA GLU A 60 -13.41 8.76 -3.09
C GLU A 60 -14.45 9.28 -2.09
N ARG A 61 -14.14 10.39 -1.40
CA ARG A 61 -15.07 11.07 -0.48
C ARG A 61 -16.33 11.55 -1.19
N GLU A 62 -16.22 12.08 -2.41
CA GLU A 62 -17.37 12.49 -3.21
C GLU A 62 -18.27 11.30 -3.52
N SER A 63 -17.69 10.18 -3.95
CA SER A 63 -18.42 8.93 -4.20
C SER A 63 -19.12 8.42 -2.94
N ASP A 64 -18.45 8.45 -1.79
CA ASP A 64 -19.03 7.94 -0.54
C ASP A 64 -20.13 8.86 0.01
N TYR A 65 -19.94 10.17 -0.12
CA TYR A 65 -20.97 11.15 0.19
C TYR A 65 -22.20 10.98 -0.70
N GLU A 66 -21.99 10.72 -2.00
CA GLU A 66 -23.06 10.42 -2.96
C GLU A 66 -23.81 9.14 -2.62
N LYS A 67 -23.11 8.05 -2.25
CA LYS A 67 -23.74 6.81 -1.79
C LYS A 67 -24.58 7.02 -0.52
N ALA A 68 -24.12 7.87 0.40
CA ALA A 68 -24.79 8.11 1.67
C ALA A 68 -26.00 9.06 1.56
N ASN A 69 -25.90 10.10 0.72
CA ASN A 69 -26.85 11.21 0.70
C ASN A 69 -27.58 11.41 -0.63
N GLY A 70 -27.21 10.66 -1.69
CA GLY A 70 -27.77 10.80 -3.04
C GLY A 70 -27.37 12.10 -3.76
N GLN A 71 -26.32 12.78 -3.27
CA GLN A 71 -25.83 14.04 -3.84
C GLN A 71 -24.31 14.03 -3.88
N LYS A 72 -23.72 14.69 -4.88
CA LYS A 72 -22.27 14.92 -4.92
C LYS A 72 -21.82 15.82 -3.77
N MET A 73 -20.59 15.59 -3.34
CA MET A 73 -19.96 16.37 -2.28
C MET A 73 -19.73 17.83 -2.72
N PRO A 74 -20.05 18.82 -1.87
CA PRO A 74 -19.76 20.22 -2.17
C PRO A 74 -18.24 20.50 -2.24
N PRO A 75 -17.75 21.31 -3.20
CA PRO A 75 -16.32 21.63 -3.32
C PRO A 75 -15.70 22.28 -2.08
N LYS A 76 -16.51 22.99 -1.28
CA LYS A 76 -16.06 23.61 -0.02
C LYS A 76 -15.63 22.60 1.05
N ASP A 77 -16.07 21.34 0.92
CA ASP A 77 -15.79 20.27 1.87
C ASP A 77 -14.60 19.41 1.39
N ASN A 78 -14.10 19.66 0.17
CA ASN A 78 -12.91 19.01 -0.39
C ASN A 78 -11.67 19.47 0.36
N PHE A 79 -10.71 18.56 0.50
CA PHE A 79 -9.39 18.92 0.97
C PHE A 79 -8.69 19.78 -0.07
N LEU A 80 -8.17 20.93 0.37
CA LEU A 80 -7.35 21.80 -0.46
C LEU A 80 -5.89 21.47 -0.20
N TYR A 81 -5.22 20.97 -1.21
CA TYR A 81 -3.79 20.68 -1.18
C TYR A 81 -2.97 21.90 -0.71
N GLN A 82 -1.98 21.70 0.18
CA GLN A 82 -1.04 22.74 0.60
C GLN A 82 0.40 22.40 0.22
N LYS A 83 0.93 21.28 0.74
CA LYS A 83 2.30 20.80 0.48
C LYS A 83 2.49 19.35 0.96
N PRO A 84 3.42 18.58 0.40
CA PRO A 84 3.85 17.32 1.01
C PRO A 84 4.60 17.61 2.32
N LEU A 85 4.40 16.74 3.30
CA LEU A 85 5.14 16.73 4.58
C LEU A 85 6.19 15.61 4.60
N SER A 86 5.88 14.46 4.02
CA SER A 86 6.81 13.33 3.89
C SER A 86 6.45 12.43 2.71
N ALA A 87 7.43 11.69 2.22
CA ALA A 87 7.26 10.65 1.21
C ALA A 87 8.17 9.45 1.50
N GLU A 88 7.60 8.26 1.43
CA GLU A 88 8.33 6.99 1.52
C GLU A 88 7.97 6.13 0.31
N VAL A 89 8.99 5.66 -0.41
CA VAL A 89 8.81 4.79 -1.57
C VAL A 89 9.30 3.40 -1.21
N GLU A 90 8.41 2.43 -1.33
CA GLU A 90 8.70 1.00 -1.18
C GLU A 90 8.51 0.33 -2.54
N THR A 91 9.58 -0.29 -3.04
CA THR A 91 9.50 -1.12 -4.25
C THR A 91 9.52 -2.58 -3.84
N THR A 92 8.55 -3.35 -4.32
CA THR A 92 8.48 -4.80 -4.09
C THR A 92 8.94 -5.55 -5.33
N GLU A 93 9.45 -6.78 -5.16
CA GLU A 93 9.75 -7.68 -6.28
C GLU A 93 8.53 -7.82 -7.22
N GLY A 94 8.74 -7.59 -8.52
CA GLY A 94 7.69 -7.70 -9.55
C GLY A 94 7.12 -6.36 -10.04
N ASP A 95 7.94 -5.31 -10.11
CA ASP A 95 7.58 -3.98 -10.65
C ASP A 95 6.45 -3.25 -9.92
N GLN A 96 6.12 -3.66 -8.70
CA GLN A 96 5.11 -3.01 -7.86
C GLN A 96 5.76 -1.95 -6.97
N MET A 97 5.18 -0.76 -6.98
CA MET A 97 5.59 0.37 -6.16
C MET A 97 4.46 0.76 -5.20
N SER A 98 4.83 1.05 -3.96
CA SER A 98 3.97 1.66 -2.95
C SER A 98 4.60 2.97 -2.51
N ILE A 99 3.84 4.05 -2.60
CA ILE A 99 4.28 5.40 -2.22
C ILE A 99 3.40 5.86 -1.06
N LYS A 100 3.98 5.99 0.12
CA LYS A 100 3.29 6.55 1.29
C LYS A 100 3.60 8.04 1.35
N LEU A 101 2.56 8.86 1.40
CA LEU A 101 2.65 10.32 1.42
C LEU A 101 1.90 10.84 2.62
N THR A 102 2.52 11.72 3.39
CA THR A 102 1.78 12.59 4.30
C THR A 102 1.68 13.96 3.66
N VAL A 103 0.47 14.47 3.47
CA VAL A 103 0.19 15.73 2.77
C VAL A 103 -0.55 16.68 3.69
N GLN A 104 -0.08 17.91 3.79
CA GLN A 104 -0.80 18.97 4.47
C GLN A 104 -1.95 19.46 3.60
N VAL A 105 -3.14 19.56 4.19
CA VAL A 105 -4.35 20.03 3.52
C VAL A 105 -5.08 21.07 4.37
N LEU A 106 -5.88 21.91 3.73
CA LEU A 106 -6.93 22.68 4.42
C LEU A 106 -8.26 21.94 4.33
N THR A 107 -8.99 21.90 5.43
CA THR A 107 -10.30 21.24 5.51
C THR A 107 -11.47 22.19 5.30
N ASP A 108 -11.20 23.48 5.36
CA ASP A 108 -12.10 24.57 5.02
C ASP A 108 -11.28 25.64 4.28
N ALA A 109 -11.96 26.54 3.57
CA ALA A 109 -11.27 27.50 2.71
C ALA A 109 -10.32 28.47 3.45
N ASN A 110 -10.22 28.47 4.79
CA ASN A 110 -9.47 29.52 5.49
C ASN A 110 -8.93 29.26 6.92
N THR A 111 -9.08 28.10 7.58
CA THR A 111 -8.78 28.08 9.04
C THR A 111 -8.27 26.79 9.67
N ALA A 112 -8.46 25.62 9.08
CA ALA A 112 -8.01 24.37 9.71
C ALA A 112 -7.02 23.59 8.83
N TYR A 113 -5.74 23.67 9.21
CA TYR A 113 -4.72 22.75 8.71
C TYR A 113 -4.95 21.36 9.30
N SER A 114 -4.91 20.37 8.44
CA SER A 114 -4.96 18.94 8.76
C SER A 114 -3.91 18.24 7.89
N SER A 115 -3.68 16.97 8.15
CA SER A 115 -2.86 16.14 7.27
C SER A 115 -3.63 14.91 6.84
N ILE A 116 -3.39 14.48 5.61
CA ILE A 116 -3.81 13.17 5.15
C ILE A 116 -2.57 12.30 4.97
N ASP A 117 -2.66 11.06 5.42
CA ASP A 117 -1.77 9.99 4.96
C ASP A 117 -2.45 9.31 3.79
N ALA A 118 -1.76 9.18 2.68
CA ALA A 118 -2.22 8.49 1.49
C ALA A 118 -1.19 7.45 1.06
N VAL A 119 -1.65 6.26 0.68
CA VAL A 119 -0.83 5.22 0.09
C VAL A 119 -1.24 5.08 -1.36
N LEU A 120 -0.35 5.44 -2.26
CA LEU A 120 -0.50 5.20 -3.68
C LEU A 120 0.14 3.87 -4.03
N LYS A 121 -0.54 3.06 -4.84
CA LYS A 121 0.03 1.86 -5.42
C LYS A 121 0.09 2.02 -6.92
N GLY A 122 1.18 1.58 -7.50
CA GLY A 122 1.32 1.55 -8.94
C GLY A 122 2.24 0.45 -9.41
N ASN A 123 2.36 0.35 -10.72
CA ASN A 123 3.34 -0.47 -11.40
C ASN A 123 4.31 0.42 -12.18
N ASN A 124 5.48 -0.11 -12.54
CA ASN A 124 6.46 0.59 -13.38
C ASN A 124 5.95 0.98 -14.79
N TYR A 125 4.72 0.59 -15.18
CA TYR A 125 4.29 0.64 -16.57
C TYR A 125 3.20 1.65 -16.91
N SER A 126 2.32 2.10 -16.01
CA SER A 126 1.35 3.14 -16.41
C SER A 126 0.34 3.64 -15.37
N GLU A 127 0.06 2.91 -14.30
CA GLU A 127 -1.08 3.25 -13.44
C GLU A 127 -0.68 3.40 -11.99
N VAL A 128 -0.94 4.59 -11.45
CA VAL A 128 -0.84 4.91 -10.01
C VAL A 128 -2.24 5.19 -9.54
N ASP A 129 -2.68 4.54 -8.48
CA ASP A 129 -3.99 4.76 -7.88
C ASP A 129 -3.93 4.80 -6.36
N LEU A 130 -4.96 5.37 -5.75
CA LEU A 130 -5.09 5.44 -4.30
C LEU A 130 -5.48 4.07 -3.74
N ALA A 131 -4.61 3.50 -2.90
CA ALA A 131 -4.87 2.22 -2.24
C ALA A 131 -5.56 2.40 -0.88
N THR A 132 -5.13 3.38 -0.10
CA THR A 132 -5.76 3.71 1.19
C THR A 132 -5.40 5.13 1.60
N TRP A 133 -6.22 5.74 2.46
CA TRP A 133 -5.93 7.03 3.06
C TRP A 133 -6.52 7.17 4.47
N LYS A 134 -5.99 8.13 5.22
CA LYS A 134 -6.47 8.50 6.56
C LYS A 134 -6.25 9.99 6.82
N LYS A 135 -7.23 10.66 7.42
CA LYS A 135 -7.10 12.04 7.91
C LYS A 135 -6.61 12.08 9.37
N HIS A 136 -5.80 13.08 9.71
CA HIS A 136 -5.37 13.43 11.08
C HIS A 136 -5.69 14.88 11.43
#